data_AF-A0A357MBU4-F1
#
_entry.id   AF-A0A357MBU4-F1
#
_cell.length_a   1.000
_cell.length_b   1.000
_cell.length_c   1.000
_cell.angle_alpha   90.00
_cell.angle_beta   90.00
_cell.angle_gamma   90.00
#
_symmetry.space_group_name_H-M   'P 1'
#
loop_
_entity.id
_entity.type
_entity.pdbx_description
1 polymer ?
#
loop_
_entity_poly.entity_id
_entity_poly.type
_entity_poly.pdbx_seq_one_letter_code
_entity_poly.pdbx_strand_id
1 'polypeptide(L)'
;GGVFTTTKGLQEQFGEERVLDTPLAESAIAGVAIGAAMYGMKPIAEMQYSDFMLPATNQIISEAAKIRYRSNNDWNCPVVIRA
;
A
#
# COMPACT_ATOMS: atom_id res chain seq x y z
N GLY A 1 3.42 -3.18 -14.47
CA GLY A 1 3.50 -2.05 -15.42
C GLY A 1 2.26 -1.15 -15.50
N GLY A 2 1.20 -1.47 -14.74
CA GLY A 2 0.00 -0.63 -14.60
C GLY A 2 -0.89 -0.59 -15.85
N VAL A 3 -2.22 -0.68 -15.67
CA VAL A 3 -3.17 -0.59 -16.80
C VAL A 3 -3.16 0.79 -17.46
N PHE A 4 -2.87 1.83 -16.67
CA PHE A 4 -2.68 3.20 -17.16
C PHE A 4 -1.24 3.53 -17.56
N THR A 5 -0.35 2.54 -17.59
CA THR A 5 1.08 2.70 -17.88
C THR A 5 1.87 3.61 -16.92
N THR A 6 1.25 4.07 -15.82
CA THR A 6 1.85 4.96 -14.82
C THR A 6 3.09 4.38 -14.14
N THR A 7 3.21 3.05 -14.10
CA THR A 7 4.33 2.32 -13.50
C THR A 7 5.14 1.52 -14.52
N LYS A 8 5.02 1.87 -15.82
CA LYS A 8 5.73 1.20 -16.90
C LYS A 8 7.25 1.37 -16.75
N GLY A 9 8.01 0.29 -16.96
CA GLY A 9 9.48 0.29 -16.90
C GLY A 9 10.09 0.33 -15.49
N LEU A 10 9.30 0.60 -14.44
CA LEU A 10 9.83 0.68 -13.07
C LEU A 10 10.35 -0.68 -12.58
N GLN A 11 9.66 -1.78 -12.91
CA GLN A 11 10.10 -3.12 -12.53
C GLN A 11 11.40 -3.53 -13.24
N GLU A 12 11.55 -3.22 -14.54
CA GLU A 12 12.79 -3.46 -15.28
C GLU A 12 13.96 -2.64 -14.71
N GLN A 13 13.69 -1.40 -14.29
CA GLN A 13 14.72 -0.50 -13.75
C GLN A 13 15.14 -0.85 -12.32
N PHE A 14 14.20 -1.24 -11.46
CA PHE A 14 14.43 -1.38 -10.02
C PHE A 14 14.33 -2.82 -9.49
N GLY A 15 13.92 -3.78 -10.33
CA GLY A 15 13.77 -5.18 -9.98
C GLY A 15 12.46 -5.51 -9.26
N GLU A 16 12.16 -6.81 -9.20
CA GLU A 16 10.91 -7.35 -8.62
C GLU A 16 10.80 -7.13 -7.11
N GLU A 17 11.93 -7.08 -6.40
CA GLU A 17 11.99 -6.76 -4.95
C GLU A 17 11.51 -5.33 -4.62
N ARG A 18 11.42 -4.45 -5.62
CA ARG A 18 11.01 -3.05 -5.45
C ARG A 18 9.68 -2.74 -6.10
N VAL A 19 9.32 -3.46 -7.16
CA VAL A 19 8.08 -3.28 -7.92
C VAL A 19 7.55 -4.65 -8.25
N LEU A 20 6.43 -5.01 -7.63
CA LEU A 20 5.82 -6.34 -7.73
C LEU A 20 4.35 -6.21 -8.09
N ASP A 21 3.84 -7.19 -8.82
CA ASP A 21 2.42 -7.33 -9.09
C ASP A 21 1.76 -8.14 -7.96
N THR A 22 0.54 -7.77 -7.57
CA THR A 22 -0.18 -8.38 -6.45
C THR A 22 -1.45 -9.10 -6.94
N PRO A 23 -1.99 -10.05 -6.16
CA PRO A 23 -3.34 -10.57 -6.38
C PRO A 23 -4.39 -9.45 -6.36
N LEU A 24 -5.53 -9.67 -7.02
CA LEU A 24 -6.71 -8.79 -6.97
C LEU A 24 -7.42 -8.90 -5.61
N ALA A 25 -6.85 -8.24 -4.61
CA ALA A 25 -7.38 -8.17 -3.26
C ALA A 25 -6.92 -6.88 -2.57
N GLU A 26 -7.71 -5.81 -2.65
CA GLU A 26 -7.34 -4.46 -2.20
C GLU A 26 -7.10 -4.41 -0.69
N SER A 27 -7.86 -5.18 0.08
CA SER A 27 -7.66 -5.32 1.53
C SER A 27 -6.31 -5.98 1.87
N ALA A 28 -5.85 -6.94 1.07
CA ALA A 28 -4.56 -7.58 1.23
C ALA A 28 -3.43 -6.65 0.81
N ILE A 29 -3.57 -5.95 -0.31
CA ILE A 29 -2.62 -4.94 -0.80
C ILE A 29 -2.39 -3.87 0.28
N ALA A 30 -3.48 -3.29 0.80
CA ALA A 30 -3.40 -2.29 1.86
C ALA A 30 -2.80 -2.86 3.16
N GLY A 31 -3.22 -4.06 3.57
CA GLY A 31 -2.72 -4.70 4.79
C GLY A 31 -1.22 -5.00 4.76
N VAL A 32 -0.72 -5.56 3.64
CA VAL A 32 0.70 -5.85 3.44
C VAL A 32 1.51 -4.55 3.40
N ALA A 33 1.02 -3.53 2.70
CA ALA A 33 1.67 -2.23 2.67
C ALA A 33 1.76 -1.59 4.05
N ILE A 34 0.71 -1.67 4.87
CA ILE A 34 0.73 -1.17 6.26
C ILE A 34 1.76 -1.93 7.10
N GLY A 35 1.79 -3.26 7.00
CA GLY A 35 2.77 -4.08 7.71
C GLY A 35 4.21 -3.75 7.32
N ALA A 36 4.48 -3.61 6.02
CA ALA A 36 5.78 -3.21 5.51
C ALA A 36 6.17 -1.79 5.98
N ALA A 37 5.22 -0.86 6.01
CA ALA A 37 5.42 0.50 6.52
C ALA A 37 5.79 0.48 8.02
N MET A 38 5.09 -0.32 8.83
CA MET A 38 5.38 -0.48 10.26
C MET A 38 6.73 -1.16 10.51
N TYR A 39 7.18 -2.02 9.61
CA TYR A 39 8.52 -2.63 9.66
C TYR A 39 9.65 -1.64 9.28
N GLY A 40 9.31 -0.45 8.79
CA GLY A 40 10.27 0.62 8.46
C GLY A 40 10.49 0.86 6.97
N MET A 41 9.74 0.17 6.10
CA MET A 41 9.75 0.46 4.66
C MET A 41 8.89 1.69 4.33
N LYS A 42 8.95 2.14 3.07
CA LYS A 42 8.11 3.24 2.54
C LYS A 42 7.29 2.76 1.34
N PRO A 43 6.26 1.93 1.56
CA PRO A 43 5.51 1.30 0.49
C PRO A 43 4.56 2.28 -0.21
N ILE A 44 4.39 2.07 -1.51
CA ILE A 44 3.41 2.75 -2.35
C ILE A 44 2.45 1.67 -2.88
N ALA A 45 1.24 1.64 -2.36
CA ALA A 45 0.19 0.71 -2.76
C ALA A 45 -0.70 1.34 -3.85
N GLU A 46 -0.91 0.61 -4.93
CA GLU A 46 -1.79 1.02 -6.04
C GLU A 46 -3.08 0.22 -6.02
N MET A 47 -4.21 0.93 -6.00
CA MET A 47 -5.52 0.42 -6.36
C MET A 47 -5.75 0.78 -7.82
N GLN A 48 -6.37 -0.11 -8.59
CA GLN A 48 -6.51 0.11 -10.03
C GLN A 48 -7.47 1.25 -10.38
N TYR A 49 -8.51 1.42 -9.56
CA TYR A 49 -9.49 2.49 -9.63
C TYR A 49 -9.91 2.88 -8.22
N SER A 50 -10.33 4.13 -8.03
CA SER A 50 -10.90 4.60 -6.75
C SER A 50 -12.11 3.81 -6.29
N ASP A 51 -12.90 3.27 -7.23
CA ASP A 51 -14.12 2.49 -6.94
C ASP A 51 -13.82 1.20 -6.19
N PHE A 52 -12.62 0.63 -6.37
CA PHE A 52 -12.15 -0.56 -5.69
C PHE A 52 -11.46 -0.27 -4.35
N MET A 53 -11.49 0.97 -3.87
CA MET A 53 -10.90 1.29 -2.55
C MET A 53 -11.76 0.76 -1.39
N LEU A 54 -13.05 0.50 -1.61
CA LEU A 54 -13.99 0.12 -0.56
C LEU A 54 -13.57 -1.14 0.25
N PRO A 55 -13.10 -2.25 -0.35
CA PRO A 55 -12.60 -3.40 0.38
C PRO A 55 -11.39 -3.08 1.28
N ALA A 56 -10.56 -2.10 0.92
CA ALA A 56 -9.41 -1.67 1.71
C ALA A 56 -9.76 -0.69 2.84
N THR A 57 -10.97 -0.13 2.86
CA THR A 57 -11.40 0.92 3.80
C THR A 57 -11.10 0.59 5.25
N ASN A 58 -11.36 -0.65 5.69
CA ASN A 58 -11.08 -1.04 7.07
C ASN A 58 -9.58 -0.94 7.39
N GLN A 59 -8.70 -1.39 6.49
CA GLN A 59 -7.25 -1.30 6.71
C GLN A 59 -6.76 0.14 6.74
N ILE A 60 -7.31 0.99 5.88
CA ILE A 60 -6.92 2.41 5.80
C ILE A 60 -7.38 3.18 7.05
N ILE A 61 -8.67 3.06 7.39
CA ILE A 61 -9.29 3.88 8.45
C ILE A 61 -9.04 3.29 9.84
N SER A 62 -9.19 1.99 10.01
CA SER A 62 -9.09 1.36 11.33
C SER A 62 -7.65 1.13 11.75
N GLU A 63 -6.75 0.81 10.81
CA GLU A 63 -5.36 0.45 11.11
C GLU A 63 -4.38 1.57 10.73
N ALA A 64 -4.17 1.88 9.45
CA ALA A 64 -3.14 2.82 9.00
C ALA A 64 -3.26 4.21 9.64
N ALA A 65 -4.46 4.79 9.63
CA ALA A 65 -4.70 6.13 10.16
C ALA A 65 -4.55 6.21 11.68
N LYS A 66 -4.83 5.12 12.40
CA LYS A 66 -4.92 5.12 13.87
C LYS A 66 -3.68 4.56 14.55
N ILE A 67 -2.84 3.78 13.86
CA ILE A 67 -1.74 3.05 14.51
C ILE A 67 -0.80 3.95 15.31
N ARG A 68 -0.47 5.14 14.79
CA ARG A 68 0.38 6.11 15.49
C ARG A 68 -0.24 6.58 16.81
N TYR A 69 -1.54 6.85 16.79
CA TYR A 69 -2.27 7.26 17.98
C TYR A 69 -2.49 6.09 18.96
N ARG A 70 -2.97 4.94 18.47
CA ARG A 70 -3.28 3.73 19.26
C ARG A 70 -2.03 3.19 19.97
N SER A 71 -0.86 3.33 19.36
CA SER A 71 0.41 2.91 19.92
C SER A 71 1.12 3.96 20.77
N ASN A 72 0.49 5.11 21.06
CA ASN A 72 1.13 6.20 21.78
C ASN A 72 2.47 6.67 21.14
N ASN A 73 2.51 6.74 19.81
CA ASN A 73 3.67 7.03 18.97
C ASN A 73 4.78 5.96 18.95
N ASP A 74 4.61 4.78 19.53
CA ASP A 74 5.60 3.70 19.41
C ASP A 74 5.73 3.21 17.97
N TRP A 75 4.63 3.22 17.20
CA TRP A 75 4.60 2.79 15.82
C TRP A 75 4.18 3.92 14.88
N ASN A 76 4.70 3.90 13.66
CA ASN A 76 4.25 4.77 12.56
C ASN A 76 3.90 3.93 11.32
N CYS A 77 3.17 4.53 10.38
CA CYS A 77 2.78 3.87 9.14
C CYS A 77 2.93 4.85 7.96
N PRO A 78 4.17 5.10 7.49
CA PRO A 78 4.42 5.93 6.31
C PRO A 78 4.08 5.18 5.02
N VAL A 79 2.80 5.11 4.68
CA VAL A 79 2.27 4.47 3.45
C VAL A 79 1.66 5.50 2.51
N VAL A 80 1.81 5.30 1.20
CA VAL A 80 1.09 6.04 0.16
C VAL A 80 0.14 5.10 -0.55
N ILE A 81 -1.12 5.50 -0.67
CA ILE A 81 -2.15 4.76 -1.43
C ILE A 81 -2.56 5.63 -2.61
N ARG A 82 -2.47 5.06 -3.81
CA ARG A 82 -2.88 5.70 -5.07
C ARG A 82 -4.02 4.91 -5.71
N ALA A 83 -4.91 5.58 -6.44
CA ALA A 83 -6.05 4.99 -7.14
C ALA A 83 -6.41 5.80 -8.39
#